data_AF-A0A519TCK3-F1
#
_entry.id   AF-A0A519TCK3-F1
#
_cell.length_a   1.000
_cell.length_b   1.000
_cell.length_c   1.000
_cell.angle_alpha   90.00
_cell.angle_beta   90.00
_cell.angle_gamma   90.00
#
_symmetry.space_group_name_H-M   'P 1'
#
loop_
_entity.id
_entity.type
_entity.pdbx_description
1 polymer ?
#
loop_
_entity_poly.entity_id
_entity_poly.type
_entity_poly.pdbx_seq_one_letter_code
_entity_poly.pdbx_strand_id
1 'polypeptide(L)'
;MTFTTPTTVSSITTATASPTNATSISYPVTFGASVTGVTISNFTLTASGLTGATISSVAGSGTTYTVVVDTGPGSGTLQLNLANSSGLTPSVLNVPFAGPTTTIDKTSPTITSVAVPANGTYRAGQVLSFTVNFSDAVTVTGTPQLGLTLDTGGSVPANYASGSSTAALVFSYTIVAGNADGNGITVGTLALNGGTIRDVATNNATLTLNGVPATTGVLMDGIAPTVTSINRQTPTATTTNAASLTYRVTFSEAVAGVTANDFSPRSRIMALTSSAAAACAFGT
;
A
#
# COMPACT_ATOMS: atom_id res chain seq x y z
N MET A 1 -0.21 -6.82 -68.51
CA MET A 1 0.29 -6.25 -67.24
C MET A 1 -0.88 -5.54 -66.58
N THR A 2 -1.33 -6.02 -65.42
CA THR A 2 -2.35 -5.31 -64.63
C THR A 2 -1.67 -4.19 -63.87
N PHE A 3 -1.98 -2.94 -64.21
CA PHE A 3 -1.55 -1.78 -63.43
C PHE A 3 -2.44 -1.68 -62.20
N THR A 4 -1.88 -1.94 -61.03
CA THR A 4 -2.58 -1.71 -59.76
C THR A 4 -2.24 -0.32 -59.26
N THR A 5 -3.23 0.50 -58.95
CA THR A 5 -3.01 1.83 -58.37
C THR A 5 -2.30 1.68 -57.01
N PRO A 6 -1.18 2.39 -56.78
CA PRO A 6 -0.50 2.37 -55.49
C PRO A 6 -1.44 2.80 -54.35
N THR A 7 -1.21 2.27 -53.16
CA THR A 7 -1.98 2.60 -51.96
C THR A 7 -1.10 3.20 -50.87
N THR A 8 -1.68 3.52 -49.72
CA THR A 8 -1.00 4.05 -48.55
C THR A 8 -1.39 3.27 -47.30
N VAL A 9 -0.53 3.29 -46.28
CA VAL A 9 -0.94 2.96 -44.90
C VAL A 9 -1.83 4.07 -44.40
N SER A 10 -3.04 3.72 -43.97
CA SER A 10 -3.97 4.64 -43.31
C SER A 10 -3.68 4.76 -41.82
N SER A 11 -3.34 3.66 -41.14
CA SER A 11 -2.99 3.69 -39.72
C SER A 11 -2.20 2.44 -39.28
N ILE A 12 -1.37 2.65 -38.25
CA ILE A 12 -0.91 1.59 -37.34
C ILE A 12 -1.37 2.03 -35.95
N THR A 13 -2.02 1.16 -35.21
CA THR A 13 -2.54 1.45 -33.87
C THR A 13 -2.10 0.38 -32.88
N THR A 14 -2.33 0.60 -31.59
CA THR A 14 -2.23 -0.43 -30.54
C THR A 14 -3.50 -0.39 -29.71
N ALA A 15 -4.03 -1.56 -29.37
CA ALA A 15 -5.16 -1.69 -28.43
C ALA A 15 -4.69 -1.86 -26.97
N THR A 16 -3.40 -2.08 -26.77
CA THR A 16 -2.81 -2.28 -25.43
C THR A 16 -2.60 -0.92 -24.76
N ALA A 17 -2.95 -0.84 -23.48
CA ALA A 17 -2.66 0.34 -22.66
C ALA A 17 -1.15 0.64 -22.63
N SER A 18 -0.78 1.91 -22.44
CA SER A 18 0.60 2.31 -22.23
C SER A 18 0.70 3.17 -20.97
N PRO A 19 1.58 2.83 -20.02
CA PRO A 19 2.53 1.71 -20.01
C PRO A 19 1.87 0.33 -19.84
N THR A 20 2.60 -0.75 -20.16
CA THR A 20 2.12 -2.15 -20.01
C THR A 20 3.27 -3.11 -19.68
N ASN A 21 2.98 -4.18 -18.94
CA ASN A 21 3.91 -5.30 -18.71
C ASN A 21 3.65 -6.51 -19.63
N ALA A 22 2.77 -6.38 -20.63
CA ALA A 22 2.37 -7.49 -21.49
C ALA A 22 3.56 -8.14 -22.21
N THR A 23 3.51 -9.46 -22.35
CA THR A 23 4.54 -10.23 -23.07
C THR A 23 4.45 -10.10 -24.59
N SER A 24 3.29 -9.68 -25.11
CA SER A 24 3.08 -9.38 -26.51
C SER A 24 2.09 -8.23 -26.70
N ILE A 25 2.21 -7.53 -27.83
CA ILE A 25 1.34 -6.44 -28.26
C ILE A 25 0.82 -6.74 -29.66
N SER A 26 -0.47 -6.45 -29.87
CA SER A 26 -1.13 -6.56 -31.16
C SER A 26 -1.29 -5.18 -31.79
N TYR A 27 -0.78 -5.01 -33.01
CA TYR A 27 -0.85 -3.78 -33.80
C TYR A 27 -1.78 -3.98 -35.01
N PRO A 28 -3.00 -3.42 -34.98
CA PRO A 28 -3.82 -3.31 -36.18
C PRO A 28 -3.19 -2.33 -37.17
N VAL A 29 -3.03 -2.78 -38.41
CA VAL A 29 -2.53 -2.02 -39.55
C VAL A 29 -3.63 -1.92 -40.59
N THR A 30 -3.96 -0.71 -41.01
CA THR A 30 -4.98 -0.45 -42.03
C THR A 30 -4.35 0.20 -43.25
N PHE A 31 -4.66 -0.29 -44.44
CA PHE A 31 -4.28 0.28 -45.72
C PHE A 31 -5.48 0.96 -46.41
N GLY A 32 -5.22 1.94 -47.28
CA GLY A 32 -6.25 2.66 -48.03
C GLY A 32 -6.94 1.83 -49.11
N ALA A 33 -6.38 0.68 -49.47
CA ALA A 33 -6.94 -0.29 -50.40
C ALA A 33 -6.42 -1.69 -50.06
N SER A 34 -7.05 -2.73 -50.60
CA SER A 34 -6.61 -4.11 -50.36
C SER A 34 -5.17 -4.33 -50.81
N VAL A 35 -4.35 -4.85 -49.91
CA VAL A 35 -2.96 -5.25 -50.17
C VAL A 35 -2.86 -6.77 -50.04
N THR A 36 -1.93 -7.37 -50.80
CA THR A 36 -1.52 -8.76 -50.65
C THR A 36 0.01 -8.82 -50.49
N GLY A 37 0.52 -9.93 -49.98
CA GLY A 37 1.97 -10.13 -49.79
C GLY A 37 2.55 -9.53 -48.50
N VAL A 38 1.70 -9.06 -47.58
CA VAL A 38 2.14 -8.52 -46.28
C VAL A 38 2.71 -9.65 -45.42
N THR A 39 3.98 -9.52 -45.06
CA THR A 39 4.72 -10.48 -44.22
C THR A 39 5.54 -9.74 -43.16
N ILE A 40 6.17 -10.50 -42.25
CA ILE A 40 7.02 -9.94 -41.18
C ILE A 40 8.17 -9.08 -41.75
N SER A 41 8.72 -9.43 -42.92
CA SER A 41 9.86 -8.71 -43.53
C SER A 41 9.51 -7.27 -43.99
N ASN A 42 8.22 -6.94 -44.07
CA ASN A 42 7.78 -5.57 -44.35
C ASN A 42 7.88 -4.66 -43.14
N PHE A 43 8.05 -5.21 -41.93
CA PHE A 43 8.04 -4.47 -40.69
C PHE A 43 9.41 -4.45 -40.01
N THR A 44 9.66 -3.39 -39.23
CA THR A 44 10.80 -3.30 -38.32
C THR A 44 10.33 -2.83 -36.95
N LEU A 45 11.11 -3.15 -35.93
CA LEU A 45 10.91 -2.65 -34.57
C LEU A 45 11.95 -1.57 -34.27
N THR A 46 11.49 -0.47 -33.68
CA THR A 46 12.35 0.48 -32.98
C THR A 46 12.12 0.28 -31.50
N ALA A 47 13.10 -0.30 -30.81
CA ALA A 47 13.03 -0.58 -29.38
C ALA A 47 14.22 0.03 -28.64
N SER A 48 13.98 0.47 -27.40
CA SER A 48 15.01 0.93 -26.47
C SER A 48 14.77 0.28 -25.11
N GLY A 49 15.82 -0.16 -24.41
CA GLY A 49 15.73 -0.82 -23.09
C GLY A 49 15.21 -2.27 -23.10
N LEU A 50 14.60 -2.70 -24.20
CA LEU A 50 14.15 -4.08 -24.40
C LEU A 50 15.24 -4.93 -25.06
N THR A 51 15.28 -6.21 -24.69
CA THR A 51 16.14 -7.19 -25.36
C THR A 51 15.28 -8.32 -25.91
N GLY A 52 15.59 -8.82 -27.11
CA GLY A 52 14.85 -9.92 -27.72
C GLY A 52 13.41 -9.61 -28.16
N ALA A 53 13.04 -8.34 -28.33
CA ALA A 53 11.76 -7.99 -28.93
C ALA A 53 11.71 -8.46 -30.40
N THR A 54 10.63 -9.14 -30.80
CA THR A 54 10.50 -9.74 -32.14
C THR A 54 9.08 -9.66 -32.66
N ILE A 55 8.92 -9.58 -33.98
CA ILE A 55 7.61 -9.68 -34.62
C ILE A 55 7.29 -11.17 -34.76
N SER A 56 6.28 -11.65 -34.06
CA SER A 56 5.96 -13.09 -33.98
C SER A 56 5.03 -13.54 -35.10
N SER A 57 4.10 -12.68 -35.52
CA SER A 57 3.21 -13.00 -36.64
C SER A 57 2.66 -11.77 -37.35
N VAL A 58 2.26 -11.97 -38.60
CA VAL A 58 1.41 -11.06 -39.36
C VAL A 58 0.24 -11.90 -39.86
N ALA A 59 -0.99 -11.50 -39.51
CA ALA A 59 -2.22 -12.15 -39.94
C ALA A 59 -3.20 -11.12 -40.51
N GLY A 60 -4.17 -11.57 -41.29
CA GLY A 60 -5.17 -10.71 -41.92
C GLY A 60 -5.08 -10.71 -43.45
N SER A 61 -5.93 -9.90 -44.07
CA SER A 61 -6.05 -9.82 -45.53
C SER A 61 -6.80 -8.55 -45.94
N GLY A 62 -6.73 -8.21 -47.23
CA GLY A 62 -7.45 -7.05 -47.76
C GLY A 62 -6.84 -5.76 -47.21
N THR A 63 -7.66 -4.91 -46.59
CA THR A 63 -7.22 -3.62 -46.05
C THR A 63 -6.68 -3.70 -44.63
N THR A 64 -6.91 -4.80 -43.91
CA THR A 64 -6.61 -4.88 -42.47
C THR A 64 -5.74 -6.07 -42.13
N TYR A 65 -4.66 -5.78 -41.42
CA TYR A 65 -3.71 -6.75 -40.90
C TYR A 65 -3.52 -6.55 -39.40
N THR A 66 -3.14 -7.62 -38.73
CA THR A 66 -2.76 -7.61 -37.31
C THR A 66 -1.35 -8.14 -37.21
N VAL A 67 -0.46 -7.32 -36.66
CA VAL A 67 0.93 -7.68 -36.41
C VAL A 67 1.10 -7.91 -34.91
N VAL A 68 1.56 -9.10 -34.53
CA VAL A 68 1.85 -9.42 -33.13
C VAL A 68 3.35 -9.29 -32.90
N VAL A 69 3.70 -8.56 -31.84
CA VAL A 69 5.08 -8.31 -31.43
C VAL A 69 5.28 -8.82 -30.01
N ASP A 70 6.23 -9.72 -29.83
CA ASP A 70 6.67 -10.17 -28.52
C ASP A 70 7.63 -9.13 -27.94
N THR A 71 7.37 -8.67 -26.72
CA THR A 71 8.07 -7.51 -26.13
C THR A 71 9.46 -7.85 -25.59
N GLY A 72 9.76 -9.15 -25.41
CA GLY A 72 11.02 -9.61 -24.83
C GLY A 72 11.21 -9.20 -23.36
N PRO A 73 12.28 -9.61 -22.68
CA PRO A 73 12.61 -9.10 -21.34
C PRO A 73 13.05 -7.64 -21.35
N GLY A 74 12.92 -7.00 -20.17
CA GLY A 74 13.30 -5.61 -19.92
C GLY A 74 12.12 -4.63 -19.92
N SER A 75 12.45 -3.38 -19.61
CA SER A 75 11.52 -2.24 -19.60
C SER A 75 12.10 -1.15 -20.51
N GLY A 76 11.25 -0.42 -21.22
CA GLY A 76 11.67 0.60 -22.17
C GLY A 76 10.56 0.97 -23.15
N THR A 77 10.90 1.21 -24.41
CA THR A 77 9.94 1.60 -25.45
C THR A 77 9.96 0.65 -26.64
N LEU A 78 8.80 0.52 -27.28
CA LEU A 78 8.60 -0.31 -28.47
C LEU A 78 7.73 0.42 -29.50
N GLN A 79 8.19 0.46 -30.75
CA GLN A 79 7.43 1.00 -31.88
C GLN A 79 7.51 0.02 -33.05
N LEU A 80 6.36 -0.31 -33.64
CA LEU A 80 6.26 -1.07 -34.87
C LEU A 80 6.21 -0.11 -36.06
N ASN A 81 7.05 -0.33 -37.07
CA ASN A 81 7.05 0.43 -38.31
C ASN A 81 6.78 -0.48 -39.50
N LEU A 82 5.97 -0.02 -40.45
CA LEU A 82 6.02 -0.60 -41.80
C LEU A 82 7.26 0.00 -42.48
N ALA A 83 8.30 -0.80 -42.65
CA ALA A 83 9.62 -0.34 -43.07
C ALA A 83 9.77 -0.24 -44.59
N ASN A 84 9.11 -1.13 -45.34
CA ASN A 84 9.23 -1.21 -46.79
C ASN A 84 7.96 -1.79 -47.42
N SER A 85 7.83 -1.60 -48.74
CA SER A 85 6.73 -2.13 -49.56
C SER A 85 7.16 -3.31 -50.46
N SER A 86 8.30 -3.94 -50.17
CA SER A 86 8.82 -5.05 -50.97
C SER A 86 7.87 -6.25 -50.94
N GLY A 87 7.51 -6.78 -52.10
CA GLY A 87 6.58 -7.90 -52.24
C GLY A 87 5.10 -7.55 -52.01
N LEU A 88 4.77 -6.28 -51.71
CA LEU A 88 3.38 -5.83 -51.56
C LEU A 88 2.74 -5.53 -52.92
N THR A 89 1.49 -5.94 -53.10
CA THR A 89 0.68 -5.60 -54.29
C THR A 89 -0.71 -5.09 -53.88
N PRO A 90 -1.11 -3.86 -54.29
CA PRO A 90 -0.30 -2.84 -54.97
C PRO A 90 0.86 -2.34 -54.10
N SER A 91 1.81 -1.60 -54.71
CA SER A 91 2.87 -0.92 -53.96
C SER A 91 2.28 0.10 -52.96
N VAL A 92 2.92 0.21 -51.80
CA VAL A 92 2.57 1.17 -50.73
C VAL A 92 3.56 2.33 -50.76
N LEU A 93 3.06 3.57 -50.90
CA LEU A 93 3.91 4.74 -51.18
C LEU A 93 4.47 5.45 -49.96
N ASN A 94 3.79 5.42 -48.82
CA ASN A 94 4.17 6.16 -47.61
C ASN A 94 5.00 5.31 -46.63
N VAL A 95 5.97 4.55 -47.15
CA VAL A 95 6.94 3.78 -46.35
C VAL A 95 8.28 4.52 -46.27
N PRO A 96 8.96 4.52 -45.11
CA PRO A 96 8.53 3.90 -43.86
C PRO A 96 7.36 4.64 -43.20
N PHE A 97 6.42 3.89 -42.62
CA PHE A 97 5.30 4.41 -41.83
C PHE A 97 5.48 4.00 -40.37
N ALA A 98 5.62 4.99 -39.49
CA ALA A 98 5.80 4.77 -38.06
C ALA A 98 4.47 4.52 -37.35
N GLY A 99 4.40 3.47 -36.55
CA GLY A 99 3.31 3.24 -35.61
C GLY A 99 3.50 4.00 -34.29
N PRO A 100 2.61 3.76 -33.32
CA PRO A 100 2.71 4.38 -32.01
C PRO A 100 3.83 3.76 -31.17
N THR A 101 4.53 4.60 -30.40
CA THR A 101 5.44 4.16 -29.35
C THR A 101 4.64 3.69 -28.13
N THR A 102 4.89 2.47 -27.67
CA THR A 102 4.34 1.92 -26.43
C THR A 102 5.44 1.78 -25.39
N THR A 103 5.22 2.32 -24.20
CA THR A 103 6.09 2.07 -23.03
C THR A 103 5.81 0.68 -22.47
N ILE A 104 6.87 -0.12 -22.36
CA ILE A 104 6.87 -1.43 -21.72
C ILE A 104 7.51 -1.28 -20.36
N ASP A 105 6.82 -1.69 -19.31
CA ASP A 105 7.36 -1.69 -17.97
C ASP A 105 7.07 -3.02 -17.29
N LYS A 106 8.13 -3.79 -17.05
CA LYS A 106 8.10 -5.08 -16.36
C LYS A 106 8.74 -5.00 -14.97
N THR A 107 8.99 -3.79 -14.50
CA THR A 107 9.68 -3.54 -13.23
C THR A 107 8.65 -3.58 -12.12
N SER A 108 8.74 -4.58 -11.24
CA SER A 108 7.85 -4.64 -10.09
C SER A 108 8.22 -3.57 -9.05
N PRO A 109 7.27 -2.80 -8.51
CA PRO A 109 7.53 -1.89 -7.41
C PRO A 109 8.04 -2.65 -6.19
N THR A 110 9.04 -2.13 -5.49
CA THR A 110 9.57 -2.72 -4.25
C THR A 110 9.40 -1.75 -3.09
N ILE A 111 9.23 -2.26 -1.87
CA ILE A 111 9.23 -1.42 -0.67
C ILE A 111 10.67 -1.01 -0.37
N THR A 112 10.93 0.30 -0.29
CA THR A 112 12.26 0.87 -0.05
C THR A 112 12.50 1.21 1.42
N SER A 113 11.45 1.63 2.14
CA SER A 113 11.52 1.98 3.56
C SER A 113 10.14 1.95 4.21
N VAL A 114 10.11 1.90 5.54
CA VAL A 114 8.91 2.12 6.34
C VAL A 114 9.17 3.25 7.33
N ALA A 115 8.40 4.33 7.28
CA ALA A 115 8.37 5.31 8.36
C ALA A 115 7.46 4.79 9.48
N VAL A 116 7.96 4.82 10.71
CA VAL A 116 7.25 4.37 11.92
C VAL A 116 6.81 5.57 12.77
N PRO A 117 5.85 5.40 13.70
CA PRO A 117 5.48 6.44 14.65
C PRO A 117 6.68 6.97 15.44
N ALA A 118 6.57 8.21 15.93
CA ALA A 118 7.56 8.76 16.84
C ALA A 118 7.61 7.96 18.15
N ASN A 119 8.75 7.98 18.83
CA ASN A 119 8.86 7.38 20.15
C ASN A 119 7.89 8.04 21.14
N GLY A 120 7.21 7.21 21.93
CA GLY A 120 6.26 7.64 22.94
C GLY A 120 5.42 6.48 23.45
N THR A 121 4.73 6.71 24.56
CA THR A 121 3.70 5.82 25.07
C THR A 121 2.34 6.29 24.59
N TYR A 122 1.71 5.47 23.76
CA TYR A 122 0.43 5.77 23.16
C TYR A 122 -0.70 5.08 23.94
N ARG A 123 -1.74 5.83 24.29
CA ARG A 123 -2.89 5.35 25.06
C ARG A 123 -4.02 4.85 24.17
N ALA A 124 -4.96 4.09 24.75
CA ALA A 124 -6.19 3.71 24.07
C ALA A 124 -6.88 4.91 23.37
N GLY A 125 -7.31 4.71 22.12
CA GLY A 125 -7.88 5.73 21.25
C GLY A 125 -6.87 6.57 20.46
N GLN A 126 -5.58 6.52 20.80
CA GLN A 126 -4.54 7.17 20.00
C GLN A 126 -4.13 6.31 18.80
N VAL A 127 -3.55 6.97 17.79
CA VAL A 127 -3.25 6.35 16.50
C VAL A 127 -1.74 6.23 16.30
N LEU A 128 -1.31 5.02 15.95
CA LEU A 128 -0.01 4.74 15.36
C LEU A 128 -0.13 4.83 13.83
N SER A 129 0.66 5.70 13.20
CA SER A 129 0.70 5.87 11.75
C SER A 129 2.02 5.36 11.17
N PHE A 130 1.93 4.58 10.11
CA PHE A 130 3.06 4.01 9.38
C PHE A 130 2.98 4.43 7.92
N THR A 131 4.11 4.76 7.30
CA THR A 131 4.17 5.05 5.87
C THR A 131 5.10 4.05 5.20
N VAL A 132 4.53 3.20 4.35
CA VAL A 132 5.28 2.23 3.53
C VAL A 132 5.62 2.90 2.20
N ASN A 133 6.91 3.10 1.95
CA ASN A 133 7.39 3.76 0.74
C ASN A 133 7.82 2.72 -0.31
N PHE A 134 7.32 2.87 -1.53
CA PHE A 134 7.61 2.04 -2.68
C PHE A 134 8.61 2.73 -3.63
N SER A 135 9.25 1.95 -4.50
CA SER A 135 10.16 2.44 -5.54
C SER A 135 9.44 3.13 -6.71
N ASP A 136 8.13 2.94 -6.83
CA ASP A 136 7.26 3.55 -7.83
C ASP A 136 5.85 3.74 -7.25
N ALA A 137 5.02 4.55 -7.93
CA ALA A 137 3.64 4.75 -7.56
C ALA A 137 2.81 3.46 -7.69
N VAL A 138 2.02 3.16 -6.66
CA VAL A 138 1.21 1.95 -6.60
C VAL A 138 -0.28 2.25 -6.40
N THR A 139 -1.12 1.53 -7.12
CA THR A 139 -2.58 1.53 -6.98
C THR A 139 -3.00 0.36 -6.09
N VAL A 140 -3.85 0.66 -5.12
CA VAL A 140 -4.34 -0.29 -4.12
C VAL A 140 -5.77 -0.69 -4.45
N THR A 141 -6.06 -1.99 -4.37
CA THR A 141 -7.44 -2.51 -4.29
C THR A 141 -7.60 -3.30 -2.98
N GLY A 142 -8.83 -3.48 -2.52
CA GLY A 142 -9.12 -4.17 -1.26
C GLY A 142 -8.62 -3.42 -0.03
N THR A 143 -8.37 -4.15 1.06
CA THR A 143 -8.00 -3.59 2.37
C THR A 143 -6.71 -4.23 2.89
N PRO A 144 -5.55 -3.90 2.30
CA PRO A 144 -4.29 -4.44 2.80
C PRO A 144 -4.05 -4.01 4.25
N GLN A 145 -3.30 -4.82 4.99
CA GLN A 145 -2.99 -4.57 6.39
C GLN A 145 -1.50 -4.81 6.63
N LEU A 146 -0.90 -3.91 7.40
CA LEU A 146 0.43 -4.08 7.94
C LEU A 146 0.29 -4.75 9.31
N GLY A 147 0.79 -5.97 9.45
CA GLY A 147 0.74 -6.69 10.71
C GLY A 147 1.67 -6.05 11.73
N LEU A 148 1.18 -5.89 12.97
CA LEU A 148 1.99 -5.50 14.13
C LEU A 148 1.96 -6.65 15.11
N THR A 149 3.12 -7.05 15.62
CA THR A 149 3.21 -8.01 16.74
C THR A 149 3.43 -7.22 18.01
N LEU A 150 2.65 -7.57 19.02
CA LEU A 150 2.78 -7.04 20.37
C LEU A 150 3.64 -8.02 21.16
N ASP A 151 4.48 -7.51 22.04
CA ASP A 151 5.36 -8.35 22.86
C ASP A 151 4.59 -9.14 23.92
N THR A 152 3.32 -8.81 24.15
CA THR A 152 2.35 -9.65 24.89
C THR A 152 1.95 -10.93 24.15
N GLY A 153 2.47 -11.16 22.93
CA GLY A 153 2.24 -12.35 22.09
C GLY A 153 1.04 -12.24 21.15
N GLY A 154 0.32 -11.11 21.17
CA GLY A 154 -0.78 -10.81 20.25
C GLY A 154 -0.30 -10.21 18.93
N SER A 155 -1.13 -10.25 17.89
CA SER A 155 -0.91 -9.47 16.67
C SER A 155 -2.14 -8.63 16.34
N VAL A 156 -1.91 -7.39 15.92
CA VAL A 156 -2.95 -6.43 15.55
C VAL A 156 -2.68 -5.86 14.16
N PRO A 157 -3.72 -5.61 13.35
CA PRO A 157 -3.53 -5.06 12.01
C PRO A 157 -3.52 -3.52 12.02
N ALA A 158 -2.47 -2.90 11.50
CA ALA A 158 -2.54 -1.53 11.02
C ALA A 158 -3.23 -1.54 9.65
N ASN A 159 -4.38 -0.88 9.57
CA ASN A 159 -5.23 -0.87 8.38
C ASN A 159 -4.74 0.14 7.36
N TYR A 160 -4.85 -0.20 6.07
CA TYR A 160 -4.65 0.76 4.99
C TYR A 160 -5.56 1.99 5.17
N ALA A 161 -4.95 3.17 5.16
CA ALA A 161 -5.63 4.45 5.38
C ALA A 161 -5.68 5.30 4.11
N SER A 162 -4.56 5.44 3.38
CA SER A 162 -4.48 6.30 2.20
C SER A 162 -3.22 6.08 1.36
N GLY A 163 -3.10 6.79 0.23
CA GLY A 163 -1.88 6.85 -0.59
C GLY A 163 -1.94 6.11 -1.93
N SER A 164 -3.10 5.59 -2.34
CA SER A 164 -3.24 4.92 -3.64
C SER A 164 -2.88 5.87 -4.77
N SER A 165 -2.27 5.30 -5.82
CA SER A 165 -1.70 6.02 -6.97
C SER A 165 -0.52 6.93 -6.60
N THR A 166 0.10 6.71 -5.44
CA THR A 166 1.35 7.35 -5.02
C THR A 166 2.38 6.29 -4.63
N ALA A 167 3.64 6.70 -4.42
CA ALA A 167 4.69 5.80 -3.94
C ALA A 167 4.67 5.62 -2.41
N ALA A 168 3.77 6.26 -1.68
CA ALA A 168 3.72 6.21 -0.21
C ALA A 168 2.33 5.78 0.27
N LEU A 169 2.24 4.57 0.83
CA LEU A 169 0.98 4.06 1.41
C LEU A 169 0.99 4.28 2.91
N VAL A 170 -0.08 4.87 3.44
CA VAL A 170 -0.26 5.11 4.87
C VAL A 170 -1.11 4.00 5.46
N PHE A 171 -0.64 3.43 6.57
CA PHE A 171 -1.35 2.45 7.39
C PHE A 171 -1.51 3.01 8.80
N SER A 172 -2.65 2.76 9.43
CA SER A 172 -2.93 3.25 10.77
C SER A 172 -3.49 2.17 11.69
N TYR A 173 -3.04 2.19 12.93
CA TYR A 173 -3.57 1.37 14.01
C TYR A 173 -4.06 2.27 15.13
N THR A 174 -5.36 2.22 15.43
CA THR A 174 -5.91 2.88 16.63
C THR A 174 -5.80 1.91 17.80
N ILE A 175 -5.15 2.34 18.87
CA ILE A 175 -4.95 1.50 20.05
C ILE A 175 -6.31 1.22 20.68
N VAL A 176 -6.63 -0.07 20.81
CA VAL A 176 -7.85 -0.54 21.46
C VAL A 176 -7.55 -0.84 22.93
N ALA A 177 -8.56 -0.69 23.79
CA ALA A 177 -8.45 -1.07 25.19
C ALA A 177 -7.99 -2.53 25.34
N GLY A 178 -7.07 -2.76 26.28
CA GLY A 178 -6.43 -4.05 26.52
C GLY A 178 -5.12 -4.28 25.76
N ASN A 179 -4.83 -3.51 24.72
CA ASN A 179 -3.57 -3.65 23.98
C ASN A 179 -2.47 -2.83 24.63
N ALA A 180 -1.49 -3.52 25.20
CA ALA A 180 -0.32 -2.92 25.81
C ALA A 180 0.96 -3.56 25.26
N ASP A 181 2.00 -2.74 25.20
CA ASP A 181 3.33 -3.12 24.77
C ASP A 181 4.33 -2.19 25.47
N GLY A 182 5.14 -2.76 26.38
CA GLY A 182 6.03 -2.01 27.25
C GLY A 182 7.47 -1.88 26.73
N ASN A 183 7.81 -2.59 25.65
CA ASN A 183 9.19 -2.70 25.13
C ASN A 183 9.29 -2.48 23.62
N GLY A 184 8.17 -2.21 22.96
CA GLY A 184 8.08 -1.72 21.59
C GLY A 184 7.42 -2.73 20.67
N ILE A 185 6.50 -2.24 19.85
CA ILE A 185 5.85 -3.08 18.84
C ILE A 185 6.86 -3.64 17.84
N THR A 186 6.56 -4.77 17.20
CA THR A 186 7.29 -5.25 16.03
C THR A 186 6.46 -5.06 14.77
N VAL A 187 7.01 -4.40 13.74
CA VAL A 187 6.36 -4.29 12.42
C VAL A 187 6.58 -5.59 11.65
N GLY A 188 5.47 -6.29 11.37
CA GLY A 188 5.42 -7.59 10.71
C GLY A 188 5.31 -7.52 9.20
N THR A 189 4.42 -8.32 8.60
CA THR A 189 4.29 -8.42 7.14
C THR A 189 3.19 -7.52 6.59
N LEU A 190 3.31 -7.12 5.33
CA LEU A 190 2.24 -6.47 4.59
C LEU A 190 1.37 -7.53 3.89
N ALA A 191 0.14 -7.69 4.35
CA ALA A 191 -0.84 -8.62 3.80
C ALA A 191 -1.82 -7.91 2.87
N LEU A 192 -2.15 -8.53 1.73
CA LEU A 192 -3.07 -7.97 0.74
C LEU A 192 -4.55 -8.13 1.09
N ASN A 193 -4.90 -9.12 1.92
CA ASN A 193 -6.28 -9.42 2.31
C ASN A 193 -7.27 -9.50 1.12
N GLY A 194 -6.89 -10.22 0.07
CA GLY A 194 -7.69 -10.36 -1.15
C GLY A 194 -7.63 -9.18 -2.11
N GLY A 195 -6.92 -8.10 -1.76
CA GLY A 195 -6.63 -6.96 -2.62
C GLY A 195 -5.38 -7.12 -3.48
N THR A 196 -4.97 -6.01 -4.10
CA THR A 196 -3.74 -5.92 -4.90
C THR A 196 -3.01 -4.61 -4.62
N ILE A 197 -1.69 -4.64 -4.73
CA ILE A 197 -0.85 -3.43 -4.81
C ILE A 197 -0.05 -3.57 -6.11
N ARG A 198 -0.33 -2.71 -7.09
CA ARG A 198 0.27 -2.78 -8.45
C ARG A 198 0.66 -1.40 -8.96
N ASP A 199 1.66 -1.31 -9.83
CA ASP A 199 1.89 -0.07 -10.59
C ASP A 199 0.86 0.13 -11.71
N VAL A 200 1.04 1.21 -12.48
CA VAL A 200 0.20 1.55 -13.64
C VAL A 200 0.34 0.56 -14.80
N ALA A 201 1.49 -0.10 -14.94
CA ALA A 201 1.73 -1.14 -15.93
C ALA A 201 1.19 -2.51 -15.51
N THR A 202 0.57 -2.58 -14.33
CA THR A 202 -0.03 -3.75 -13.67
C THR A 202 0.96 -4.77 -13.10
N ASN A 203 2.22 -4.41 -12.88
CA ASN A 203 3.15 -5.25 -12.14
C ASN A 203 2.75 -5.33 -10.68
N ASN A 204 2.75 -6.54 -10.09
CA ASN A 204 2.51 -6.71 -8.66
C ASN A 204 3.71 -6.19 -7.87
N ALA A 205 3.44 -5.44 -6.80
CA ALA A 205 4.49 -5.00 -5.91
C ALA A 205 5.12 -6.18 -5.14
N THR A 206 6.42 -6.11 -4.89
CA THR A 206 7.13 -6.98 -3.97
C THR A 206 6.93 -6.47 -2.54
N LEU A 207 6.29 -7.28 -1.70
CA LEU A 207 5.79 -6.85 -0.38
C LEU A 207 6.77 -7.06 0.79
N THR A 208 7.98 -7.55 0.51
CA THR A 208 9.03 -7.67 1.53
C THR A 208 9.38 -6.27 2.04
N LEU A 209 9.20 -6.05 3.34
CA LEU A 209 9.55 -4.76 3.96
C LEU A 209 11.07 -4.58 3.95
N ASN A 210 11.49 -3.34 3.67
CA ASN A 210 12.88 -2.90 3.80
C ASN A 210 12.93 -1.63 4.63
N GLY A 211 14.09 -1.35 5.21
CA GLY A 211 14.36 -0.07 5.89
C GLY A 211 13.36 0.24 7.01
N VAL A 212 12.98 -0.76 7.82
CA VAL A 212 12.11 -0.58 8.98
C VAL A 212 12.99 -0.15 10.18
N PRO A 213 12.82 1.06 10.73
CA PRO A 213 13.54 1.51 11.93
C PRO A 213 13.17 0.69 13.17
N ALA A 214 14.03 0.73 14.17
CA ALA A 214 13.72 0.13 15.48
C ALA A 214 12.54 0.84 16.14
N THR A 215 11.62 0.06 16.70
CA THR A 215 10.36 0.50 17.31
C THR A 215 10.34 0.30 18.83
N THR A 216 11.50 0.09 19.46
CA THR A 216 11.64 -0.10 20.92
C THR A 216 11.11 1.08 21.75
N GLY A 217 10.99 2.26 21.15
CA GLY A 217 10.41 3.45 21.78
C GLY A 217 8.94 3.69 21.44
N VAL A 218 8.31 2.87 20.60
CA VAL A 218 6.88 2.98 20.23
C VAL A 218 6.09 2.05 21.13
N LEU A 219 5.67 2.57 22.27
CA LEU A 219 5.04 1.82 23.35
C LEU A 219 3.51 2.00 23.33
N MET A 220 2.79 1.03 23.87
CA MET A 220 1.33 1.08 24.00
C MET A 220 0.87 0.86 25.44
N ASP A 221 -0.06 1.71 25.86
CA ASP A 221 -0.71 1.68 27.16
C ASP A 221 -2.23 1.72 26.98
N GLY A 222 -2.79 0.58 26.56
CA GLY A 222 -4.22 0.40 26.38
C GLY A 222 -4.93 -0.17 27.61
N ILE A 223 -4.24 -0.43 28.72
CA ILE A 223 -4.85 -0.98 29.94
C ILE A 223 -5.36 0.20 30.79
N ALA A 224 -6.64 0.19 31.15
CA ALA A 224 -7.20 1.25 31.99
C ALA A 224 -6.86 1.02 33.48
N PRO A 225 -6.71 2.10 34.27
CA PRO A 225 -6.48 1.99 35.71
C PRO A 225 -7.68 1.34 36.40
N THR A 226 -7.41 0.49 37.38
CA THR A 226 -8.42 -0.14 38.23
C THR A 226 -8.19 0.23 39.69
N VAL A 227 -9.26 0.26 40.51
CA VAL A 227 -9.12 0.39 41.96
C VAL A 227 -8.74 -0.98 42.53
N THR A 228 -7.58 -1.07 43.17
CA THR A 228 -7.08 -2.31 43.79
C THR A 228 -7.48 -2.43 45.26
N SER A 229 -7.65 -1.30 45.97
CA SER A 229 -8.17 -1.32 47.34
C SER A 229 -8.79 0.01 47.78
N ILE A 230 -9.72 -0.07 48.73
CA ILE A 230 -10.25 1.06 49.49
C ILE A 230 -10.20 0.70 50.97
N ASN A 231 -9.27 1.28 51.71
CA ASN A 231 -9.00 0.95 53.10
C ASN A 231 -9.20 2.16 54.00
N ARG A 232 -9.97 1.99 55.08
CA ARG A 232 -10.08 3.00 56.14
C ARG A 232 -8.73 3.15 56.83
N GLN A 233 -8.22 4.37 56.90
CA GLN A 233 -6.98 4.70 57.59
C GLN A 233 -7.26 5.16 59.02
N THR A 234 -8.21 6.09 59.20
CA THR A 234 -8.49 6.68 60.52
C THR A 234 -9.97 7.02 60.69
N PRO A 235 -10.57 6.70 61.84
CA PRO A 235 -10.11 5.74 62.85
C PRO A 235 -10.11 4.31 62.28
N THR A 236 -9.17 3.46 62.68
CA THR A 236 -9.06 2.08 62.19
C THR A 236 -10.12 1.13 62.75
N ALA A 237 -10.71 1.46 63.90
CA ALA A 237 -11.77 0.66 64.53
C ALA A 237 -13.00 0.53 63.60
N THR A 238 -13.60 -0.65 63.51
CA THR A 238 -14.76 -0.92 62.64
C THR A 238 -15.99 -0.09 63.04
N THR A 239 -16.19 0.11 64.34
CA THR A 239 -17.19 1.02 64.90
C THR A 239 -16.52 2.29 65.44
N THR A 240 -17.06 3.46 65.11
CA THR A 240 -16.57 4.74 65.64
C THR A 240 -17.68 5.78 65.64
N ASN A 241 -17.60 6.72 66.57
CA ASN A 241 -18.40 7.94 66.64
C ASN A 241 -17.61 9.19 66.16
N ALA A 242 -16.45 9.00 65.53
CA ALA A 242 -15.67 10.10 64.97
C ALA A 242 -16.44 10.86 63.89
N ALA A 243 -16.28 12.19 63.88
CA ALA A 243 -16.97 13.08 62.94
C ALA A 243 -16.45 12.98 61.50
N SER A 244 -15.26 12.41 61.28
CA SER A 244 -14.66 12.23 59.96
C SER A 244 -13.92 10.91 59.86
N LEU A 245 -13.90 10.36 58.63
CA LEU A 245 -13.17 9.15 58.27
C LEU A 245 -12.21 9.45 57.14
N THR A 246 -10.99 8.93 57.25
CA THR A 246 -10.01 8.98 56.18
C THR A 246 -9.91 7.62 55.52
N TYR A 247 -10.05 7.57 54.20
CA TYR A 247 -9.82 6.38 53.39
C TYR A 247 -8.60 6.57 52.50
N ARG A 248 -7.88 5.48 52.27
CA ARG A 248 -6.87 5.37 51.22
C ARG A 248 -7.44 4.52 50.09
N VAL A 249 -7.42 5.08 48.89
CA VAL A 249 -7.75 4.36 47.65
C VAL A 249 -6.44 4.09 46.93
N THR A 250 -6.22 2.83 46.56
CA THR A 250 -5.06 2.42 45.75
C THR A 250 -5.56 2.03 44.38
N PHE A 251 -4.87 2.52 43.34
CA PHE A 251 -5.14 2.15 41.95
C PHE A 251 -4.03 1.24 41.43
N SER A 252 -4.28 0.52 40.33
CA SER A 252 -3.28 -0.33 39.67
C SER A 252 -2.15 0.45 39.00
N GLU A 253 -2.38 1.75 38.74
CA GLU A 253 -1.41 2.69 38.20
C GLU A 253 -1.75 4.12 38.65
N ALA A 254 -0.92 5.09 38.29
CA ALA A 254 -1.16 6.49 38.61
C ALA A 254 -2.40 7.03 37.86
N VAL A 255 -3.29 7.69 38.59
CA VAL A 255 -4.50 8.32 38.05
C VAL A 255 -4.49 9.83 38.31
N ALA A 256 -5.07 10.60 37.38
CA ALA A 256 -5.23 12.04 37.50
C ALA A 256 -6.71 12.42 37.61
N GLY A 257 -6.98 13.61 38.17
CA GLY A 257 -8.34 14.15 38.22
C GLY A 257 -9.28 13.49 39.24
N VAL A 258 -8.74 12.70 40.18
CA VAL A 258 -9.54 12.14 41.27
C VAL A 258 -9.94 13.24 42.25
N THR A 259 -11.23 13.44 42.42
CA THR A 259 -11.89 14.44 43.27
C THR A 259 -12.86 13.78 44.24
N ALA A 260 -13.41 14.56 45.16
CA ALA A 260 -14.46 14.09 46.06
C ALA A 260 -15.73 13.63 45.32
N ASN A 261 -16.00 14.15 44.12
CA ASN A 261 -17.19 13.80 43.35
C ASN A 261 -17.13 12.39 42.75
N ASP A 262 -15.95 11.79 42.65
CA ASP A 262 -15.75 10.43 42.13
C ASP A 262 -16.17 9.34 43.13
N PHE A 263 -16.53 9.73 44.34
CA PHE A 263 -16.88 8.84 45.43
C PHE A 263 -18.26 9.17 45.99
N SER A 264 -19.10 8.15 46.17
CA SER A 264 -20.40 8.28 46.83
C SER A 264 -20.43 7.42 48.10
N PRO A 265 -20.67 8.02 49.28
CA PRO A 265 -20.90 7.23 50.49
C PRO A 265 -22.23 6.48 50.36
N ARG A 266 -22.26 5.20 50.72
CA ARG A 266 -23.51 4.40 50.72
C ARG A 266 -24.55 4.86 51.76
N SER A 267 -24.19 5.78 52.65
CA SER A 267 -25.07 6.34 53.68
C SER A 267 -25.09 7.86 53.63
N ARG A 268 -26.29 8.46 53.71
CA ARG A 268 -26.64 9.86 53.42
C ARG A 268 -26.05 10.93 54.37
N ILE A 269 -25.07 10.60 55.23
CA ILE A 269 -24.57 11.47 56.31
C ILE A 269 -23.03 11.51 56.31
N MET A 270 -22.39 11.82 55.18
CA MET A 270 -20.98 12.21 55.15
C MET A 270 -20.75 13.26 54.07
N ALA A 271 -20.26 14.44 54.45
CA ALA A 271 -19.65 15.37 53.50
C ALA A 271 -18.27 14.81 53.15
N LEU A 272 -17.98 14.68 51.85
CA LEU A 272 -16.73 14.10 51.38
C LEU A 272 -15.73 15.20 51.07
N THR A 273 -14.54 15.10 51.64
CA THR A 273 -13.39 15.97 51.32
C THR A 273 -12.25 15.08 50.84
N SER A 274 -11.78 15.28 49.61
CA SER A 274 -10.63 14.54 49.06
C SER A 274 -9.35 15.36 49.26
N SER A 275 -8.29 14.73 49.79
CA SER A 275 -6.92 15.23 49.68
C SER A 275 -6.10 14.20 48.90
N ALA A 276 -5.67 14.53 47.68
CA ALA A 276 -4.85 13.65 46.87
C ALA A 276 -3.40 13.69 47.39
N ALA A 277 -2.94 12.60 48.01
CA ALA A 277 -1.51 12.34 48.16
C ALA A 277 -1.13 11.32 47.08
N ALA A 278 -0.56 11.80 45.97
CA ALA A 278 0.03 10.95 44.95
C ALA A 278 1.25 10.23 45.57
N ALA A 279 1.05 9.04 46.12
CA ALA A 279 2.16 8.16 46.47
C ALA A 279 2.65 7.50 45.18
N CYS A 280 3.59 8.17 44.51
CA CYS A 280 4.43 7.55 43.51
C CYS A 280 5.30 6.50 44.21
N ALA A 281 5.18 5.24 43.82
CA ALA A 281 6.17 4.21 44.14
C ALA A 281 6.30 3.31 42.91
N PHE A 282 7.21 3.69 42.02
CA PHE A 282 7.77 2.76 41.03
C PHE A 282 8.66 1.76 41.77
N GLY A 283 8.27 0.48 41.75
CA GLY A 283 9.20 -0.63 41.92
C GLY A 283 9.75 -0.97 40.54
N THR A 284 11.08 -0.97 40.44
CA THR A 284 11.94 -1.20 39.28
C THR A 284 11.56 -2.34 38.37
#